data_AF-A0A0B6ZGZ0-F1
#
_entry.id   AF-A0A0B6ZGZ0-F1
#
_cell.length_a   1.000
_cell.length_b   1.000
_cell.length_c   1.000
_cell.angle_alpha   90.00
_cell.angle_beta   90.00
_cell.angle_gamma   90.00
#
_symmetry.space_group_name_H-M   'P 1'
#
loop_
_entity.id
_entity.type
_entity.pdbx_description
1 polymer ?
#
loop_
_entity_poly.entity_id
_entity_poly.type
_entity_poly.pdbx_seq_one_letter_code
_entity_poly.pdbx_strand_id
1 'polypeptide(L)'
;MKQHAAPHFSLITTIILWTILSTIFLGLTNGDVTKKPKKQGSNAVIPVKKTKESKGPNSKKQLKGGNTNSKLGCEEIYLPMCKGLVPYTHTKLPNRFNHTTQLEVYRELEHLWAYMDHVCSRNIRIQACGTYLPKCNGKLPAQVPCKKTCMLAKKRCAVSLKETMGLNWADKFECKGLPSKNCLRPVKEIKCQYEHTNCVDNSVIPICGNLTFTWGIMPNMFGQCSLEEVNTEIKQFEDLIATNCHLNLKFLLCGVYSPFCIRSDVPFTFPCREICEEIREACAPHYHRLYHDLPWPQKLQCHRYPSSTSTDNECVMPNEGSTFFGGK
;
A
#
# COMPACT_ATOMS: atom_id res chain seq x y z
N MET A 1 8.19 59.24 5.89
CA MET A 1 7.68 59.98 4.71
C MET A 1 7.57 59.01 3.53
N LYS A 2 6.47 59.17 2.76
CA LYS A 2 6.09 58.51 1.50
C LYS A 2 5.45 57.11 1.56
N GLN A 3 4.11 57.17 1.47
CA GLN A 3 3.17 56.13 1.09
C GLN A 3 3.40 55.70 -0.37
N HIS A 4 3.13 54.43 -0.68
CA HIS A 4 2.70 54.01 -2.02
C HIS A 4 1.47 53.12 -1.93
N ALA A 5 0.48 53.48 -2.75
CA ALA A 5 -0.86 52.94 -2.82
C ALA A 5 -0.93 51.69 -3.72
N ALA A 6 -1.92 50.84 -3.44
CA ALA A 6 -2.36 49.73 -4.29
C ALA A 6 -3.30 50.23 -5.42
N PRO A 7 -3.37 49.54 -6.57
CA PRO A 7 -4.46 49.74 -7.52
C PRO A 7 -5.51 48.62 -7.44
N HIS A 8 -6.77 49.05 -7.33
CA HIS A 8 -7.99 48.30 -7.62
C HIS A 8 -8.02 47.84 -9.08
N PHE A 9 -8.36 46.57 -9.35
CA PHE A 9 -8.77 46.11 -10.68
C PHE A 9 -10.28 45.86 -10.74
N SER A 10 -10.89 46.47 -11.75
CA SER A 10 -12.33 46.55 -12.02
C SER A 10 -12.86 45.32 -12.77
N LEU A 11 -14.13 44.97 -12.50
CA LEU A 11 -14.83 43.73 -12.83
C LEU A 11 -15.32 43.60 -14.30
N ILE A 12 -14.68 44.23 -15.28
CA ILE A 12 -15.26 44.40 -16.65
C ILE A 12 -14.53 43.59 -17.75
N THR A 13 -13.48 42.81 -17.45
CA THR A 13 -12.69 42.13 -18.50
C THR A 13 -13.03 40.65 -18.76
N THR A 14 -14.10 40.09 -18.21
CA THR A 14 -14.43 38.65 -18.33
C THR A 14 -15.49 38.27 -19.39
N ILE A 15 -15.90 39.17 -20.29
CA ILE A 15 -17.06 38.90 -21.19
C ILE A 15 -16.69 38.72 -22.69
N ILE A 16 -15.44 38.95 -23.14
CA ILE A 16 -15.14 39.02 -24.59
C ILE A 16 -14.41 37.78 -25.18
N LEU A 17 -14.12 36.73 -24.41
CA LEU A 17 -13.34 35.57 -24.91
C LEU A 17 -14.07 34.22 -24.99
N TRP A 18 -15.41 34.18 -24.89
CA TRP A 18 -16.18 32.93 -24.91
C TRP A 18 -17.12 32.73 -26.12
N THR A 19 -17.02 33.54 -27.18
CA THR A 19 -17.99 33.50 -28.31
C THR A 19 -17.42 33.14 -29.70
N ILE A 20 -16.19 32.62 -29.85
CA ILE A 20 -15.58 32.43 -31.19
C ILE A 20 -15.23 30.95 -31.58
N LEU A 21 -15.73 29.91 -30.90
CA LEU A 21 -15.42 28.52 -31.32
C LEU A 21 -16.60 27.52 -31.40
N SER A 22 -17.84 27.98 -31.58
CA SER A 22 -19.00 27.07 -31.68
C SER A 22 -19.68 26.96 -33.05
N THR A 23 -19.15 27.50 -34.15
CA THR A 23 -19.80 27.32 -35.47
C THR A 23 -18.81 27.32 -36.63
N ILE A 24 -18.15 26.19 -36.90
CA ILE A 24 -17.75 25.84 -38.27
C ILE A 24 -18.11 24.37 -38.53
N PHE A 25 -19.24 24.24 -39.23
CA PHE A 25 -19.54 23.26 -40.27
C PHE A 25 -19.64 21.77 -39.96
N LEU A 26 -20.90 21.38 -39.75
CA LEU A 26 -21.52 20.16 -40.28
C LEU A 26 -21.31 20.02 -41.81
N GLY A 27 -21.09 18.77 -42.24
CA GLY A 27 -21.62 18.25 -43.51
C GLY A 27 -20.60 17.65 -44.47
N LEU A 28 -20.52 16.31 -44.55
CA LEU A 28 -21.06 15.51 -45.67
C LEU A 28 -20.58 14.02 -45.64
N THR A 29 -21.57 13.13 -45.46
CA THR A 29 -21.85 11.84 -46.15
C THR A 29 -20.87 10.64 -46.16
N ASN A 30 -21.36 9.55 -45.53
CA ASN A 30 -21.45 8.13 -45.94
C ASN A 30 -20.36 7.47 -46.81
N GLY A 31 -19.83 6.34 -46.30
CA GLY A 31 -19.11 5.33 -47.08
C GLY A 31 -18.74 4.10 -46.24
N ASP A 32 -19.59 3.08 -46.23
CA ASP A 32 -19.42 1.78 -45.59
C ASP A 32 -18.75 0.79 -46.56
N VAL A 33 -17.53 0.28 -46.27
CA VAL A 33 -16.99 -0.93 -46.91
C VAL A 33 -16.06 -1.68 -45.95
N THR A 34 -16.56 -2.82 -45.49
CA THR A 34 -15.83 -3.90 -44.81
C THR A 34 -14.67 -4.46 -45.67
N LYS A 35 -13.46 -4.61 -45.09
CA LYS A 35 -12.40 -5.48 -45.66
C LYS A 35 -11.71 -6.33 -44.60
N LYS A 36 -11.93 -7.64 -44.73
CA LYS A 36 -11.31 -8.79 -44.03
C LYS A 36 -9.81 -8.93 -44.34
N PRO A 37 -9.03 -9.63 -43.49
CA PRO A 37 -7.64 -9.97 -43.79
C PRO A 37 -7.53 -11.12 -44.81
N LYS A 38 -6.53 -11.03 -45.68
CA LYS A 38 -6.19 -12.01 -46.73
C LYS A 38 -5.64 -13.31 -46.14
N LYS A 39 -6.19 -14.44 -46.59
CA LYS A 39 -5.59 -15.79 -46.53
C LYS A 39 -4.63 -15.98 -47.70
N GLN A 40 -3.50 -16.65 -47.46
CA GLN A 40 -2.75 -17.39 -48.48
C GLN A 40 -2.67 -18.86 -48.02
N GLY A 41 -3.24 -19.76 -48.83
CA GLY A 41 -2.86 -21.18 -48.88
C GLY A 41 -1.88 -21.39 -50.05
N SER A 42 -1.34 -22.56 -50.36
CA SER A 42 -1.51 -23.93 -49.86
C SER A 42 -0.35 -24.78 -50.42
N ASN A 43 -0.29 -26.04 -49.94
CA ASN A 43 0.17 -27.30 -50.58
C ASN A 43 1.43 -27.91 -49.93
N ALA A 44 1.53 -29.20 -49.63
CA ALA A 44 0.76 -30.38 -50.07
C ALA A 44 0.73 -31.48 -48.97
N VAL A 45 -0.16 -32.46 -49.12
CA VAL A 45 -0.39 -33.59 -48.20
C VAL A 45 -0.08 -34.94 -48.89
N ILE A 46 0.29 -35.93 -48.07
CA ILE A 46 0.15 -37.41 -48.19
C ILE A 46 1.44 -38.18 -48.64
N PRO A 47 1.80 -39.40 -48.11
CA PRO A 47 1.14 -40.27 -47.11
C PRO A 47 2.00 -40.76 -45.92
N VAL A 48 1.28 -41.27 -44.93
CA VAL A 48 1.71 -42.03 -43.73
C VAL A 48 2.18 -43.45 -44.09
N LYS A 49 3.23 -43.94 -43.40
CA LYS A 49 3.45 -45.37 -43.12
C LYS A 49 3.65 -45.61 -41.61
N LYS A 50 2.92 -46.60 -41.10
CA LYS A 50 2.86 -47.10 -39.71
C LYS A 50 3.98 -48.11 -39.42
N THR A 51 4.47 -48.09 -38.19
CA THR A 51 4.88 -49.26 -37.35
C THR A 51 5.03 -48.75 -35.91
N LYS A 52 4.11 -49.06 -34.98
CA LYS A 52 4.20 -50.08 -33.89
C LYS A 52 5.57 -50.17 -33.19
N GLU A 53 5.75 -50.38 -31.90
CA GLU A 53 5.00 -50.28 -30.63
C GLU A 53 5.99 -50.84 -29.58
N SER A 54 6.26 -50.20 -28.43
CA SER A 54 6.68 -50.95 -27.23
C SER A 54 6.60 -50.10 -25.96
N LYS A 55 5.87 -50.65 -25.00
CA LYS A 55 5.40 -50.09 -23.73
C LYS A 55 6.50 -50.03 -22.67
N GLY A 56 6.45 -49.01 -21.82
CA GLY A 56 7.12 -48.93 -20.52
C GLY A 56 6.21 -48.20 -19.52
N PRO A 57 6.18 -48.59 -18.24
CA PRO A 57 4.96 -48.63 -17.46
C PRO A 57 4.52 -47.28 -16.87
N ASN A 58 3.20 -47.13 -16.87
CA ASN A 58 2.42 -46.07 -16.25
C ASN A 58 2.60 -46.14 -14.72
N SER A 59 3.21 -45.14 -14.12
CA SER A 59 3.13 -44.88 -12.68
C SER A 59 2.79 -43.42 -12.48
N LYS A 60 1.49 -43.11 -12.58
CA LYS A 60 0.94 -41.88 -12.00
C LYS A 60 1.20 -41.92 -10.49
N LYS A 61 2.36 -41.43 -10.05
CA LYS A 61 2.55 -40.98 -8.67
C LYS A 61 1.72 -39.72 -8.52
N GLN A 62 0.47 -39.95 -8.16
CA GLN A 62 -0.39 -38.96 -7.53
C GLN A 62 0.41 -38.41 -6.33
N LEU A 63 0.89 -37.17 -6.41
CA LEU A 63 1.34 -36.46 -5.22
C LEU A 63 0.09 -36.19 -4.38
N LYS A 64 -0.24 -37.15 -3.51
CA LYS A 64 -1.03 -36.94 -2.31
C LYS A 64 -0.05 -36.88 -1.14
N GLY A 65 -0.05 -35.74 -0.45
CA GLY A 65 0.66 -35.50 0.81
C GLY A 65 1.22 -34.07 0.82
N GLY A 66 0.85 -33.17 1.72
CA GLY A 66 0.38 -33.39 3.09
C GLY A 66 -0.96 -32.74 3.44
N ASN A 67 -1.75 -33.50 4.20
CA ASN A 67 -2.83 -33.00 5.04
C ASN A 67 -2.21 -32.46 6.33
N THR A 68 -2.38 -31.17 6.60
CA THR A 68 -2.44 -30.67 7.97
C THR A 68 -3.64 -29.76 8.09
N ASN A 69 -4.81 -30.37 8.23
CA ASN A 69 -5.93 -29.84 9.02
C ASN A 69 -6.39 -28.44 8.53
N SER A 70 -7.33 -28.39 7.59
CA SER A 70 -8.20 -27.22 7.39
C SER A 70 -8.98 -26.99 8.69
N LYS A 71 -8.32 -26.43 9.71
CA LYS A 71 -8.85 -26.23 11.04
C LYS A 71 -10.04 -25.28 10.91
N LEU A 72 -11.25 -25.82 10.99
CA LEU A 72 -12.43 -25.12 11.52
C LEU A 72 -12.82 -23.81 10.77
N GLY A 73 -12.50 -23.66 9.48
CA GLY A 73 -12.82 -22.44 8.72
C GLY A 73 -12.01 -21.21 9.13
N CYS A 74 -10.81 -21.41 9.69
CA CYS A 74 -9.82 -20.34 9.89
C CYS A 74 -8.85 -20.29 8.71
N GLU A 75 -8.44 -19.09 8.32
CA GLU A 75 -7.36 -18.85 7.34
C GLU A 75 -6.32 -17.88 7.93
N GLU A 76 -5.07 -18.01 7.49
CA GLU A 76 -3.99 -17.09 7.90
C GLU A 76 -4.17 -15.73 7.21
N ILE A 77 -3.94 -14.64 7.94
CA ILE A 77 -4.03 -13.28 7.39
C ILE A 77 -2.81 -13.02 6.50
N TYR A 78 -3.06 -12.73 5.22
CA TYR A 78 -2.00 -12.36 4.28
C TYR A 78 -1.97 -10.86 3.95
N LEU A 79 -2.96 -10.08 4.41
CA LEU A 79 -3.00 -8.63 4.14
C LEU A 79 -1.87 -7.90 4.89
N PRO A 80 -0.91 -7.24 4.20
CA PRO A 80 0.26 -6.70 4.88
C PRO A 80 -0.03 -5.56 5.86
N MET A 81 -1.15 -4.85 5.68
CA MET A 81 -1.62 -3.87 6.65
C MET A 81 -2.19 -4.49 7.93
N CYS A 82 -2.31 -5.81 8.04
CA CYS A 82 -2.84 -6.46 9.24
C CYS A 82 -1.91 -7.58 9.74
N LYS A 83 -1.28 -8.35 8.84
CA LYS A 83 -0.39 -9.47 9.18
C LYS A 83 0.74 -9.00 10.08
N GLY A 84 0.85 -9.62 11.26
CA GLY A 84 1.88 -9.27 12.26
C GLY A 84 1.69 -7.92 12.97
N LEU A 85 0.67 -7.14 12.60
CA LEU A 85 0.41 -5.79 13.14
C LEU A 85 -0.84 -5.73 14.04
N VAL A 86 -1.53 -6.85 14.20
CA VAL A 86 -2.66 -7.05 15.12
C VAL A 86 -2.40 -8.26 16.02
N PRO A 87 -3.07 -8.40 17.18
CA PRO A 87 -2.71 -9.42 18.19
C PRO A 87 -3.20 -10.85 17.85
N TYR A 88 -3.34 -11.16 16.56
CA TYR A 88 -3.79 -12.45 16.04
C TYR A 88 -3.32 -12.65 14.61
N THR A 89 -3.23 -13.91 14.19
CA THR A 89 -2.69 -14.30 12.87
C THR A 89 -3.71 -14.93 11.94
N HIS A 90 -4.88 -15.34 12.45
CA HIS A 90 -5.89 -16.05 11.68
C HIS A 90 -7.24 -15.33 11.71
N THR A 91 -7.91 -15.29 10.57
CA THR A 91 -9.25 -14.74 10.39
C THR A 91 -10.25 -15.81 9.99
N LYS A 92 -11.54 -15.45 9.97
CA LYS A 92 -12.65 -16.28 9.53
C LYS A 92 -13.57 -15.42 8.68
N LEU A 93 -13.68 -15.77 7.40
CA LEU A 93 -14.61 -15.18 6.43
C LEU A 93 -15.80 -16.14 6.19
N PRO A 94 -16.99 -15.64 5.82
CA PRO A 94 -17.29 -14.25 5.51
C PRO A 94 -17.35 -13.34 6.74
N ASN A 95 -16.97 -12.06 6.57
CA ASN A 95 -17.16 -11.03 7.60
C ASN A 95 -18.60 -10.48 7.58
N ARG A 96 -18.91 -9.53 8.48
CA ARG A 96 -20.25 -8.89 8.58
C ARG A 96 -20.71 -8.12 7.34
N PHE A 97 -19.81 -7.90 6.39
CA PHE A 97 -20.08 -7.25 5.11
C PHE A 97 -20.14 -8.25 3.94
N ASN A 98 -20.15 -9.56 4.25
CA ASN A 98 -20.18 -10.66 3.29
C ASN A 98 -18.95 -10.77 2.38
N HIS A 99 -17.83 -10.11 2.68
CA HIS A 99 -16.58 -10.38 1.97
C HIS A 99 -16.13 -11.82 2.27
N THR A 100 -15.90 -12.59 1.22
CA THR A 100 -15.56 -14.02 1.29
C THR A 100 -14.08 -14.31 1.11
N THR A 101 -13.33 -13.32 0.61
CA THR A 101 -11.88 -13.42 0.41
C THR A 101 -11.17 -12.24 1.06
N GLN A 102 -9.91 -12.41 1.45
CA GLN A 102 -9.15 -11.27 1.97
C GLN A 102 -8.79 -10.26 0.88
N LEU A 103 -8.78 -10.63 -0.42
CA LEU A 103 -8.60 -9.69 -1.53
C LEU A 103 -9.75 -8.67 -1.61
N GLU A 104 -10.99 -9.12 -1.41
CA GLU A 104 -12.14 -8.21 -1.27
C GLU A 104 -11.96 -7.28 -0.07
N VAL A 105 -11.52 -7.82 1.06
CA VAL A 105 -11.21 -7.00 2.25
C VAL A 105 -10.07 -6.01 1.99
N TYR A 106 -9.05 -6.40 1.24
CA TYR A 106 -7.93 -5.52 0.88
C TYR A 106 -8.44 -4.31 0.11
N ARG A 107 -9.29 -4.50 -0.90
CA ARG A 107 -9.86 -3.39 -1.69
C ARG A 107 -10.65 -2.40 -0.82
N GLU A 108 -11.27 -2.89 0.25
CA GLU A 108 -11.95 -2.04 1.22
C GLU A 108 -11.01 -1.30 2.18
N LEU A 109 -9.83 -1.86 2.48
CA LEU A 109 -8.91 -1.29 3.48
C LEU A 109 -7.69 -0.58 2.89
N GLU A 110 -7.38 -0.77 1.60
CA GLU A 110 -6.13 -0.31 0.99
C GLU A 110 -5.92 1.19 1.17
N HIS A 111 -6.99 1.98 1.04
CA HIS A 111 -6.94 3.43 1.18
C HIS A 111 -6.63 3.88 2.60
N LEU A 112 -6.99 3.06 3.60
CA LEU A 112 -6.77 3.30 5.02
C LEU A 112 -5.39 2.84 5.50
N TRP A 113 -4.58 2.16 4.68
CA TRP A 113 -3.33 1.58 5.19
C TRP A 113 -2.39 2.63 5.77
N ALA A 114 -2.10 3.70 5.03
CA ALA A 114 -1.30 4.80 5.58
C ALA A 114 -1.96 5.43 6.82
N TYR A 115 -3.29 5.46 6.86
CA TYR A 115 -4.06 5.98 7.99
C TYR A 115 -4.03 5.08 9.22
N MET A 116 -3.93 3.76 9.07
CA MET A 116 -3.98 2.81 10.20
C MET A 116 -2.73 2.86 11.09
N ASP A 117 -1.63 3.41 10.59
CA ASP A 117 -0.45 3.73 11.38
C ASP A 117 -0.53 5.09 12.05
N HIS A 118 -1.49 5.94 11.65
CA HIS A 118 -1.52 7.32 12.08
C HIS A 118 -1.71 7.51 13.58
N VAL A 119 -1.18 8.65 13.99
CA VAL A 119 -1.07 9.19 15.36
C VAL A 119 -2.41 9.33 16.08
N CYS A 120 -3.55 9.32 15.37
CA CYS A 120 -4.84 9.56 16.01
C CYS A 120 -5.11 8.53 17.12
N SER A 121 -4.92 7.23 16.89
CA SER A 121 -5.09 6.21 17.94
C SER A 121 -4.44 4.90 17.56
N ARG A 122 -3.70 4.27 18.50
CA ARG A 122 -3.18 2.90 18.31
C ARG A 122 -4.26 1.84 18.15
N ASN A 123 -5.51 2.17 18.49
CA ASN A 123 -6.63 1.26 18.40
C ASN A 123 -7.28 1.26 17.01
N ILE A 124 -6.91 2.17 16.10
CA ILE A 124 -7.52 2.24 14.76
C ILE A 124 -7.25 1.00 13.93
N ARG A 125 -6.02 0.45 13.96
CA ARG A 125 -5.68 -0.77 13.23
C ARG A 125 -6.46 -1.98 13.72
N ILE A 126 -6.56 -2.14 15.05
CA ILE A 126 -7.38 -3.21 15.64
C ILE A 126 -8.85 -3.02 15.25
N GLN A 127 -9.34 -1.78 15.20
CA GLN A 127 -10.70 -1.49 14.78
C GLN A 127 -10.93 -1.85 13.31
N ALA A 128 -10.06 -1.41 12.40
CA ALA A 128 -10.20 -1.67 10.96
C ALA A 128 -9.98 -3.15 10.61
N CYS A 129 -8.80 -3.71 10.93
CA CYS A 129 -8.50 -5.11 10.68
C CYS A 129 -9.46 -6.04 11.44
N GLY A 130 -9.82 -5.74 12.70
CA GLY A 130 -10.74 -6.59 13.46
C GLY A 130 -12.18 -6.58 12.93
N THR A 131 -12.62 -5.49 12.30
CA THR A 131 -13.97 -5.40 11.72
C THR A 131 -14.07 -6.19 10.42
N TYR A 132 -13.03 -6.12 9.58
CA TYR A 132 -13.04 -6.75 8.24
C TYR A 132 -12.38 -8.14 8.21
N LEU A 133 -11.38 -8.38 9.04
CA LEU A 133 -10.71 -9.67 9.25
C LEU A 133 -10.89 -10.09 10.71
N PRO A 134 -12.13 -10.44 11.15
CA PRO A 134 -12.38 -10.78 12.54
C PRO A 134 -11.54 -12.00 12.95
N LYS A 135 -11.04 -12.00 14.19
CA LYS A 135 -10.14 -13.04 14.68
C LYS A 135 -10.83 -14.39 14.71
N CYS A 136 -10.22 -15.40 14.11
CA CYS A 136 -10.78 -16.75 14.16
C CYS A 136 -10.75 -17.30 15.58
N ASN A 137 -11.83 -17.99 15.96
CA ASN A 137 -11.95 -18.69 17.24
C ASN A 137 -12.33 -20.17 17.02
N GLY A 138 -11.77 -20.77 15.96
CA GLY A 138 -12.12 -22.12 15.51
C GLY A 138 -13.60 -22.23 15.13
N LYS A 139 -14.33 -23.14 15.79
CA LYS A 139 -15.76 -23.37 15.52
C LYS A 139 -16.63 -22.26 16.09
N LEU A 140 -16.13 -21.53 17.08
CA LEU A 140 -16.87 -20.45 17.71
C LEU A 140 -17.00 -19.24 16.76
N PRO A 141 -17.94 -18.33 17.03
CA PRO A 141 -18.03 -17.06 16.33
C PRO A 141 -16.69 -16.30 16.37
N ALA A 142 -16.36 -15.64 15.25
CA ALA A 142 -15.16 -14.85 15.14
C ALA A 142 -15.20 -13.65 16.11
N GLN A 143 -14.05 -13.30 16.69
CA GLN A 143 -13.95 -12.19 17.63
C GLN A 143 -13.76 -10.87 16.88
N VAL A 144 -14.72 -9.97 17.05
CA VAL A 144 -14.69 -8.59 16.55
C VAL A 144 -14.11 -7.63 17.62
N PRO A 145 -13.82 -6.36 17.29
CA PRO A 145 -13.40 -5.36 18.26
C PRO A 145 -14.42 -5.17 19.38
N CYS A 146 -13.93 -4.97 20.60
CA CYS A 146 -14.79 -4.57 21.70
C CYS A 146 -15.35 -3.17 21.46
N LYS A 147 -16.54 -2.88 22.01
CA LYS A 147 -17.12 -1.52 22.02
C LYS A 147 -16.12 -0.49 22.56
N LYS A 148 -15.35 -0.83 23.60
CA LYS A 148 -14.31 0.05 24.16
C LYS A 148 -13.19 0.35 23.16
N THR A 149 -12.74 -0.63 22.39
CA THR A 149 -11.72 -0.47 21.33
C THR A 149 -12.20 0.51 20.27
N CYS A 150 -13.42 0.29 19.78
CA CYS A 150 -14.06 1.17 18.79
C CYS A 150 -14.21 2.60 19.31
N MET A 151 -14.72 2.78 20.53
CA MET A 151 -14.93 4.12 21.11
C MET A 151 -13.62 4.88 21.32
N LEU A 152 -12.53 4.19 21.71
CA LEU A 152 -11.21 4.81 21.85
C LEU A 152 -10.67 5.29 20.50
N ALA A 153 -10.75 4.44 19.47
CA ALA A 153 -10.35 4.81 18.11
C ALA A 153 -11.23 5.96 17.57
N LYS A 154 -12.56 5.84 17.68
CA LYS A 154 -13.55 6.84 17.24
C LYS A 154 -13.25 8.21 17.84
N LYS A 155 -12.99 8.26 19.15
CA LYS A 155 -12.77 9.50 19.89
C LYS A 155 -11.66 10.37 19.28
N ARG A 156 -10.61 9.74 18.74
CA ARG A 156 -9.44 10.47 18.24
C ARG A 156 -9.35 10.52 16.72
N CYS A 157 -9.89 9.52 16.03
CA CYS A 157 -9.72 9.38 14.59
C CYS A 157 -10.94 9.85 13.78
N ALA A 158 -12.16 9.89 14.33
CA ALA A 158 -13.36 10.12 13.52
C ALA A 158 -13.38 11.47 12.78
N VAL A 159 -12.87 12.54 13.41
CA VAL A 159 -12.79 13.88 12.80
C VAL A 159 -11.76 13.87 11.67
N SER A 160 -10.52 13.50 12.00
CA SER A 160 -9.43 13.42 11.03
C SER A 160 -9.76 12.54 9.84
N LEU A 161 -10.38 11.38 10.05
CA LEU A 161 -10.78 10.46 8.98
C LEU A 161 -11.81 11.07 8.03
N LYS A 162 -12.76 11.85 8.56
CA LYS A 162 -13.74 12.58 7.75
C LYS A 162 -13.08 13.70 6.95
N GLU A 163 -12.19 14.46 7.58
CA GLU A 163 -11.53 15.61 6.95
C GLU A 163 -10.52 15.21 5.88
N THR A 164 -9.72 14.17 6.11
CA THR A 164 -8.66 13.76 5.18
C THR A 164 -9.14 12.78 4.10
N MET A 165 -10.22 12.02 4.37
CA MET A 165 -10.66 10.95 3.47
C MET A 165 -12.14 11.03 3.10
N GLY A 166 -12.91 11.98 3.64
CA GLY A 166 -14.35 12.09 3.39
C GLY A 166 -15.18 10.94 3.99
N LEU A 167 -14.59 10.09 4.83
CA LEU A 167 -15.23 8.87 5.33
C LEU A 167 -15.91 9.13 6.68
N ASN A 168 -17.24 8.94 6.76
CA ASN A 168 -17.93 9.03 8.05
C ASN A 168 -17.71 7.74 8.84
N TRP A 169 -17.34 7.90 10.12
CA TRP A 169 -17.04 6.77 10.99
C TRP A 169 -18.15 5.72 11.05
N ALA A 170 -19.43 6.15 11.08
CA ALA A 170 -20.58 5.25 11.22
C ALA A 170 -20.76 4.32 10.01
N ASP A 171 -20.28 4.71 8.83
CA ASP A 171 -20.50 3.95 7.59
C ASP A 171 -19.73 2.62 7.60
N LYS A 172 -18.54 2.60 8.22
CA LYS A 172 -17.65 1.42 8.24
C LYS A 172 -17.35 0.90 9.65
N PHE A 173 -17.36 1.77 10.67
CA PHE A 173 -16.84 1.46 12.01
C PHE A 173 -17.85 1.75 13.14
N GLU A 174 -19.15 1.63 12.88
CA GLU A 174 -20.18 1.85 13.92
C GLU A 174 -19.90 1.03 15.19
N CYS A 175 -19.87 1.72 16.33
CA CYS A 175 -19.59 1.11 17.63
C CYS A 175 -20.86 0.55 18.28
N LYS A 176 -22.04 1.03 17.88
CA LYS A 176 -23.34 0.50 18.34
C LYS A 176 -23.49 -0.94 17.84
N GLY A 177 -23.58 -1.89 18.78
CA GLY A 177 -23.71 -3.32 18.50
C GLY A 177 -22.44 -4.16 18.73
N LEU A 178 -21.30 -3.52 19.02
CA LEU A 178 -20.09 -4.25 19.38
C LEU A 178 -20.17 -4.83 20.81
N PRO A 179 -19.60 -6.03 21.05
CA PRO A 179 -19.63 -6.69 22.35
C PRO A 179 -18.71 -6.01 23.37
N SER A 180 -18.98 -6.25 24.66
CA SER A 180 -18.15 -5.79 25.79
C SER A 180 -17.17 -6.85 26.31
N LYS A 181 -17.41 -8.13 26.05
CA LYS A 181 -16.61 -9.29 26.50
C LYS A 181 -16.34 -10.21 25.31
N ASN A 182 -15.32 -11.07 25.43
CA ASN A 182 -14.93 -12.06 24.41
C ASN A 182 -14.67 -11.43 23.02
N CYS A 183 -13.96 -10.32 23.01
CA CYS A 183 -13.72 -9.46 21.84
C CYS A 183 -12.28 -8.92 21.85
N LEU A 184 -11.85 -8.32 20.74
CA LEU A 184 -10.51 -7.72 20.63
C LEU A 184 -10.43 -6.47 21.50
N ARG A 185 -9.66 -6.56 22.58
CA ARG A 185 -9.48 -5.52 23.58
C ARG A 185 -8.59 -4.38 23.05
N PRO A 186 -8.73 -3.17 23.60
CA PRO A 186 -7.88 -2.06 23.20
C PRO A 186 -6.45 -2.25 23.67
N VAL A 187 -5.51 -1.68 22.91
CA VAL A 187 -4.13 -1.47 23.33
C VAL A 187 -3.99 -0.11 23.99
N LYS A 188 -2.97 0.02 24.85
CA LYS A 188 -2.65 1.28 25.51
C LYS A 188 -2.21 2.30 24.46
N GLU A 189 -2.72 3.52 24.57
CA GLU A 189 -2.22 4.64 23.78
C GLU A 189 -0.81 4.98 24.26
N ILE A 190 0.12 5.05 23.33
CA ILE A 190 1.51 5.45 23.58
C ILE A 190 1.71 6.77 22.85
N LYS A 191 2.10 7.81 23.58
CA LYS A 191 2.68 9.00 22.97
C LYS A 191 4.11 8.64 22.57
N CYS A 192 4.51 8.99 21.35
CA CYS A 192 5.91 8.84 20.99
C CYS A 192 6.76 9.60 22.01
N GLN A 193 7.93 9.06 22.35
CA GLN A 193 8.83 9.66 23.34
C GLN A 193 9.37 11.02 22.88
N TYR A 194 9.29 11.27 21.57
CA TYR A 194 9.80 12.46 20.92
C TYR A 194 8.74 13.57 20.90
N GLU A 195 9.05 14.72 21.49
CA GLU A 195 8.22 15.94 21.35
C GLU A 195 8.35 16.56 19.95
N HIS A 196 9.48 16.31 19.27
CA HIS A 196 9.80 16.76 17.92
C HIS A 196 10.42 15.64 17.08
N THR A 197 10.46 15.82 15.76
CA THR A 197 11.16 14.90 14.85
C THR A 197 12.63 14.79 15.23
N ASN A 198 13.10 13.58 15.50
CA ASN A 198 14.49 13.31 15.84
C ASN A 198 15.14 12.37 14.83
N CYS A 199 16.41 12.61 14.53
CA CYS A 199 17.21 11.73 13.70
C CYS A 199 17.75 10.57 14.55
N VAL A 200 17.56 9.35 14.06
CA VAL A 200 18.00 8.11 14.70
C VAL A 200 18.75 7.25 13.69
N ASP A 201 19.70 6.47 14.19
CA ASP A 201 20.41 5.47 13.39
C ASP A 201 19.48 4.28 13.10
N ASN A 202 19.12 4.11 11.83
CA ASN A 202 18.23 3.05 11.37
C ASN A 202 18.98 1.78 10.92
N SER A 203 20.31 1.74 11.05
CA SER A 203 21.12 0.55 10.73
C SER A 203 20.77 -0.69 11.56
N VAL A 204 20.12 -0.47 12.71
CA VAL A 204 19.54 -1.53 13.56
C VAL A 204 18.42 -2.32 12.86
N ILE A 205 17.81 -1.76 11.82
CA ILE A 205 16.88 -2.48 10.96
C ILE A 205 17.72 -3.35 10.00
N PRO A 206 17.60 -4.70 10.04
CA PRO A 206 18.52 -5.58 9.33
C PRO A 206 18.69 -5.31 7.83
N ILE A 207 17.63 -4.85 7.15
CA ILE A 207 17.69 -4.57 5.72
C ILE A 207 18.26 -3.19 5.38
N CYS A 208 18.41 -2.30 6.37
CA CYS A 208 18.84 -0.90 6.19
C CYS A 208 20.33 -0.68 6.52
N GLY A 209 20.97 -1.56 7.31
CA GLY A 209 22.34 -1.35 7.81
C GLY A 209 23.45 -1.26 6.77
N ASN A 210 23.26 -1.81 5.56
CA ASN A 210 24.27 -1.78 4.48
C ASN A 210 23.96 -0.73 3.39
N LEU A 211 23.07 0.22 3.68
CA LEU A 211 22.75 1.31 2.76
C LEU A 211 23.68 2.49 2.99
N THR A 212 23.80 3.35 1.98
CA THR A 212 24.55 4.60 2.07
C THR A 212 23.91 5.61 3.04
N PHE A 213 22.60 5.48 3.29
CA PHE A 213 21.85 6.25 4.27
C PHE A 213 21.41 5.36 5.43
N THR A 214 21.99 5.60 6.61
CA THR A 214 21.68 4.88 7.84
C THR A 214 21.03 5.76 8.92
N TRP A 215 20.61 6.97 8.58
CA TRP A 215 19.97 7.89 9.52
C TRP A 215 18.60 8.30 9.00
N GLY A 216 17.57 8.11 9.81
CA GLY A 216 16.20 8.47 9.47
C GLY A 216 15.47 9.13 10.62
N ILE A 217 14.28 9.64 10.35
CA ILE A 217 13.50 10.37 11.35
C ILE A 217 12.50 9.50 12.13
N MET A 218 12.31 9.85 13.41
CA MET A 218 11.25 9.31 14.27
C MET A 218 10.45 10.43 14.98
N PRO A 219 9.13 10.26 15.18
CA PRO A 219 8.30 9.24 14.55
C PRO A 219 8.33 9.37 13.02
N ASN A 220 8.17 8.26 12.31
CA ASN A 220 8.13 8.32 10.85
C ASN A 220 6.80 8.95 10.38
N MET A 221 6.70 9.16 9.07
CA MET A 221 5.56 9.85 8.44
C MET A 221 4.25 9.06 8.51
N PHE A 222 4.31 7.80 8.92
CA PHE A 222 3.15 6.97 9.19
C PHE A 222 2.68 7.06 10.64
N GLY A 223 3.50 7.55 11.58
CA GLY A 223 3.18 7.66 13.00
C GLY A 223 3.75 6.53 13.88
N GLN A 224 4.63 5.68 13.33
CA GLN A 224 5.34 4.66 14.09
C GLN A 224 6.36 5.34 15.01
N CYS A 225 6.41 4.94 16.28
CA CYS A 225 7.17 5.64 17.31
C CYS A 225 8.54 5.02 17.61
N SER A 226 8.83 3.82 17.11
CA SER A 226 10.12 3.14 17.30
C SER A 226 10.58 2.41 16.04
N LEU A 227 11.90 2.20 15.92
CA LEU A 227 12.47 1.40 14.84
C LEU A 227 12.04 -0.07 14.90
N GLU A 228 11.65 -0.57 16.08
CA GLU A 228 11.11 -1.92 16.24
C GLU A 228 9.72 -2.06 15.59
N GLU A 229 8.86 -1.06 15.72
CA GLU A 229 7.56 -1.02 15.03
C GLU A 229 7.75 -0.96 13.51
N VAL A 230 8.67 -0.11 13.06
CA VAL A 230 9.05 0.00 11.66
C VAL A 230 9.57 -1.34 11.12
N ASN A 231 10.50 -1.98 11.83
CA ASN A 231 11.06 -3.28 11.45
C ASN A 231 9.97 -4.36 11.38
N THR A 232 9.02 -4.36 12.33
CA THR A 232 7.90 -5.32 12.34
C THR A 232 7.07 -5.22 11.06
N GLU A 233 6.81 -4.01 10.56
CA GLU A 233 6.08 -3.84 9.31
C GLU A 233 6.95 -4.15 8.08
N ILE A 234 8.19 -3.65 8.03
CA ILE A 234 9.12 -3.84 6.90
C ILE A 234 9.41 -5.33 6.64
N LYS A 235 9.52 -6.15 7.70
CA LYS A 235 9.78 -7.60 7.59
C LYS A 235 8.80 -8.33 6.69
N GLN A 236 7.60 -7.78 6.49
CA GLN A 236 6.61 -8.36 5.59
C GLN A 236 7.07 -8.39 4.12
N PHE A 237 8.07 -7.60 3.75
CA PHE A 237 8.65 -7.55 2.41
C PHE A 237 9.88 -8.47 2.24
N GLU A 238 10.26 -9.28 3.25
CA GLU A 238 11.42 -10.18 3.15
C GLU A 238 11.34 -11.13 1.96
N ASP A 239 10.17 -11.73 1.70
CA ASP A 239 9.96 -12.61 0.55
C ASP A 239 10.13 -11.86 -0.78
N LEU A 240 9.62 -10.62 -0.87
CA LEU A 240 9.81 -9.78 -2.06
C LEU A 240 11.30 -9.43 -2.25
N ILE A 241 12.00 -9.06 -1.18
CA ILE A 241 13.44 -8.78 -1.19
C ILE A 241 14.22 -10.00 -1.67
N ALA A 242 13.85 -11.20 -1.23
CA ALA A 242 14.51 -12.44 -1.63
C ALA A 242 14.37 -12.76 -3.12
N THR A 243 13.36 -12.20 -3.81
CA THR A 243 13.25 -12.34 -5.26
C THR A 243 14.32 -11.58 -6.05
N ASN A 244 15.01 -10.63 -5.40
CA ASN A 244 15.98 -9.73 -6.05
C ASN A 244 15.42 -9.04 -7.31
N CYS A 245 14.12 -8.70 -7.31
CA CYS A 245 13.48 -8.02 -8.44
C CYS A 245 14.13 -6.67 -8.79
N HIS A 246 14.72 -5.97 -7.82
CA HIS A 246 15.47 -4.74 -8.05
C HIS A 246 16.55 -4.52 -6.98
N LEU A 247 17.74 -4.05 -7.38
CA LEU A 247 18.88 -3.82 -6.49
C LEU A 247 18.58 -2.79 -5.39
N ASN A 248 17.78 -1.77 -5.72
CA ASN A 248 17.45 -0.65 -4.82
C ASN A 248 16.14 -0.84 -4.04
N LEU A 249 15.52 -2.03 -4.03
CA LEU A 249 14.29 -2.26 -3.27
C LEU A 249 14.45 -1.96 -1.78
N LYS A 250 15.57 -2.39 -1.17
CA LYS A 250 15.88 -2.10 0.24
C LYS A 250 16.01 -0.59 0.49
N PHE A 251 16.64 0.14 -0.43
CA PHE A 251 16.76 1.60 -0.36
C PHE A 251 15.39 2.27 -0.34
N LEU A 252 14.48 1.88 -1.23
CA LEU A 252 13.11 2.42 -1.24
C LEU A 252 12.37 2.09 0.06
N LEU A 253 12.38 0.82 0.51
CA LEU A 253 11.69 0.43 1.73
C LEU A 253 12.20 1.21 2.95
N CYS A 254 13.53 1.27 3.13
CA CYS A 254 14.13 2.01 4.23
C CYS A 254 13.85 3.51 4.14
N GLY A 255 13.95 4.13 2.97
CA GLY A 255 13.67 5.57 2.81
C GLY A 255 12.19 5.94 2.93
N VAL A 256 11.26 5.01 2.69
CA VAL A 256 9.82 5.26 2.89
C VAL A 256 9.42 5.10 4.35
N TYR A 257 9.91 4.04 4.99
CA TYR A 257 9.55 3.71 6.36
C TYR A 257 10.43 4.37 7.42
N SER A 258 11.62 4.84 7.03
CA SER A 258 12.55 5.63 7.83
C SER A 258 13.12 6.74 6.93
N PRO A 259 12.31 7.78 6.64
CA PRO A 259 12.71 8.88 5.76
C PRO A 259 14.04 9.49 6.18
N PHE A 260 14.89 9.77 5.19
CA PHE A 260 16.29 10.10 5.40
C PHE A 260 16.40 11.42 6.15
N CYS A 261 17.10 11.41 7.28
CA CYS A 261 17.45 12.64 7.97
C CYS A 261 18.50 13.39 7.15
N ILE A 262 18.32 14.70 6.95
CA ILE A 262 19.30 15.56 6.28
C ILE A 262 19.60 16.77 7.15
N ARG A 263 20.82 17.31 7.04
CA ARG A 263 21.23 18.54 7.72
C ARG A 263 20.74 19.78 6.93
N SER A 264 19.43 19.92 6.79
CA SER A 264 18.78 21.03 6.04
C SER A 264 17.68 21.68 6.88
N ASP A 265 17.10 22.78 6.37
CA ASP A 265 15.94 23.47 6.97
C ASP A 265 14.69 22.55 7.03
N VAL A 266 14.59 21.59 6.12
CA VAL A 266 13.68 20.45 6.21
C VAL A 266 14.45 19.28 6.84
N PRO A 267 14.03 18.75 8.00
CA PRO A 267 14.84 17.77 8.74
C PRO A 267 14.88 16.38 8.09
N PHE A 268 14.16 16.15 7.00
CA PHE A 268 14.13 14.87 6.30
C PHE A 268 13.72 14.96 4.84
N THR A 269 13.99 13.88 4.11
CA THR A 269 13.60 13.69 2.72
C THR A 269 13.27 12.22 2.43
N PHE A 270 12.79 11.93 1.22
CA PHE A 270 12.38 10.62 0.75
C PHE A 270 13.19 10.17 -0.48
N PRO A 271 13.14 8.88 -0.84
CA PRO A 271 13.53 8.43 -2.16
C PRO A 271 12.80 9.21 -3.25
N CYS A 272 13.51 9.58 -4.32
CA CYS A 272 12.90 10.24 -5.46
C CYS A 272 11.83 9.36 -6.14
N ARG A 273 10.86 10.01 -6.77
CA ARG A 273 9.78 9.34 -7.53
C ARG A 273 10.34 8.43 -8.61
N GLU A 274 11.38 8.86 -9.30
CA GLU A 274 11.99 8.17 -10.44
C GLU A 274 12.50 6.78 -10.03
N ILE A 275 13.29 6.69 -8.95
CA ILE A 275 13.76 5.40 -8.44
C ILE A 275 12.61 4.54 -7.87
N CYS A 276 11.58 5.15 -7.30
CA CYS A 276 10.37 4.42 -6.90
C CYS A 276 9.68 3.77 -8.11
N GLU A 277 9.54 4.49 -9.22
CA GLU A 277 8.87 4.00 -10.42
C GLU A 277 9.63 2.82 -11.05
N GLU A 278 10.96 2.93 -11.18
CA GLU A 278 11.83 1.84 -11.62
C GLU A 278 11.65 0.58 -10.77
N ILE A 279 11.68 0.73 -9.44
CA ILE A 279 11.49 -0.39 -8.50
C ILE A 279 10.09 -0.97 -8.63
N ARG A 280 9.06 -0.13 -8.73
CA ARG A 280 7.67 -0.57 -8.87
C ARG A 280 7.50 -1.39 -10.16
N GLU A 281 8.04 -0.94 -11.28
CA GLU A 281 7.95 -1.66 -12.55
C GLU A 281 8.59 -3.05 -12.48
N ALA A 282 9.77 -3.15 -11.84
CA ALA A 282 10.46 -4.42 -11.68
C ALA A 282 9.82 -5.35 -10.63
N CYS A 283 9.38 -4.81 -9.49
CA CYS A 283 8.97 -5.59 -8.32
C CYS A 283 7.46 -5.81 -8.19
N ALA A 284 6.60 -4.97 -8.78
CA ALA A 284 5.15 -5.13 -8.66
C ALA A 284 4.62 -6.47 -9.21
N PRO A 285 5.12 -7.02 -10.35
CA PRO A 285 4.69 -8.35 -10.81
C PRO A 285 5.09 -9.47 -9.84
N HIS A 286 6.22 -9.34 -9.15
CA HIS A 286 6.67 -10.30 -8.13
C HIS A 286 5.79 -10.20 -6.89
N TYR A 287 5.50 -8.98 -6.44
CA TYR A 287 4.58 -8.72 -5.34
C TYR A 287 3.20 -9.32 -5.63
N HIS A 288 2.65 -9.07 -6.81
CA HIS A 288 1.34 -9.59 -7.21
C HIS A 288 1.27 -11.13 -7.08
N ARG A 289 2.30 -11.85 -7.54
CA ARG A 289 2.36 -13.31 -7.43
C ARG A 289 2.55 -13.82 -6.00
N LEU A 290 3.38 -13.14 -5.20
CA LEU A 290 3.70 -13.57 -3.83
C LEU A 290 2.55 -13.32 -2.85
N TYR A 291 1.80 -12.23 -3.03
CA TYR A 291 0.78 -11.78 -2.10
C TYR A 291 -0.62 -11.94 -2.68
N HIS A 292 -0.95 -13.09 -3.28
CA HIS A 292 -2.32 -13.44 -3.70
C HIS A 292 -3.03 -12.36 -4.53
N ASP A 293 -2.36 -11.92 -5.59
CA ASP A 293 -2.87 -10.94 -6.56
C ASP A 293 -3.16 -9.55 -5.97
N LEU A 294 -2.59 -9.23 -4.80
CA LEU A 294 -2.65 -7.88 -4.24
C LEU A 294 -1.94 -6.86 -5.16
N PRO A 295 -2.50 -5.65 -5.32
CA PRO A 295 -1.85 -4.57 -6.06
C PRO A 295 -0.69 -3.97 -5.25
N TRP A 296 0.17 -3.20 -5.92
CA TRP A 296 1.31 -2.55 -5.27
C TRP A 296 0.86 -1.68 -4.08
N PRO A 297 1.50 -1.80 -2.89
CA PRO A 297 1.08 -1.14 -1.66
C PRO A 297 0.84 0.36 -1.78
N GLN A 298 -0.26 0.86 -1.18
CA GLN A 298 -0.60 2.29 -1.15
C GLN A 298 0.53 3.14 -0.56
N LYS A 299 1.22 2.61 0.47
CA LYS A 299 2.37 3.26 1.09
C LYS A 299 3.57 3.40 0.17
N LEU A 300 3.68 2.63 -0.92
CA LEU A 300 4.79 2.62 -1.88
C LEU A 300 4.37 3.18 -3.26
N GLN A 301 3.23 3.85 -3.34
CA GLN A 301 2.76 4.48 -4.59
C GLN A 301 3.60 5.73 -4.91
N CYS A 302 4.28 5.71 -6.04
CA CYS A 302 5.36 6.67 -6.34
C CYS A 302 4.91 8.12 -6.51
N HIS A 303 3.65 8.37 -6.87
CA HIS A 303 3.08 9.72 -6.96
C HIS A 303 3.11 10.47 -5.62
N ARG A 304 3.29 9.76 -4.50
CA ARG A 304 3.38 10.33 -3.15
C ARG A 304 4.74 10.94 -2.85
N TYR A 305 5.75 10.66 -3.66
CA TYR A 305 7.13 11.11 -3.42
C TYR A 305 7.53 12.27 -4.34
N PRO A 306 8.42 13.15 -3.86
CA PRO A 306 9.00 14.23 -4.66
C PRO A 306 9.75 13.68 -5.87
N SER A 307 9.73 14.44 -6.95
CA SER A 307 10.57 14.21 -8.14
C SER A 307 11.90 14.92 -7.95
N SER A 308 12.98 14.37 -8.52
CA SER A 308 14.31 14.99 -8.51
C SER A 308 14.35 16.36 -9.21
N THR A 309 13.36 16.67 -10.06
CA THR A 309 13.24 17.97 -10.73
C THR A 309 12.41 18.98 -9.95
N SER A 310 11.90 18.62 -8.77
CA SER A 310 11.07 19.49 -7.94
C SER A 310 11.92 20.58 -7.27
N THR A 311 11.51 21.84 -7.40
CA THR A 311 12.18 22.98 -6.75
C THR A 311 11.83 23.11 -5.27
N ASP A 312 10.71 22.53 -4.85
CA ASP A 312 10.12 22.78 -3.53
C ASP A 312 10.42 21.67 -2.52
N ASN A 313 10.83 20.49 -3.00
CA ASN A 313 11.03 19.30 -2.17
C ASN A 313 12.21 18.49 -2.71
N GLU A 314 13.31 18.52 -1.98
CA GLU A 314 14.47 17.70 -2.27
C GLU A 314 14.15 16.22 -2.03
N CYS A 315 14.80 15.34 -2.79
CA CYS A 315 14.68 13.89 -2.73
C CYS A 315 16.05 13.25 -2.94
N VAL A 316 16.16 11.95 -2.67
CA VAL A 316 17.43 11.24 -2.69
C VAL A 316 17.42 10.05 -3.65
N MET A 317 18.47 9.94 -4.45
CA MET A 317 18.80 8.76 -5.25
C MET A 317 19.80 7.84 -4.53
N PRO A 318 19.85 6.52 -4.83
CA PRO A 318 20.67 5.55 -4.09
C PRO A 318 22.18 5.89 -3.97
N ASN A 319 22.73 6.60 -4.95
CA ASN A 319 24.15 6.94 -5.02
C ASN A 319 24.50 8.31 -4.40
N GLU A 320 23.54 9.03 -3.83
CA GLU A 320 23.72 10.39 -3.29
C GLU A 320 24.01 10.41 -1.78
N GLY A 321 24.16 9.25 -1.11
CA GLY A 321 24.41 9.16 0.33
C GLY A 321 25.60 9.94 0.85
N SER A 322 26.65 10.05 0.05
CA SER A 322 27.85 10.78 0.42
C SER A 322 27.71 12.30 0.36
N THR A 323 26.75 12.85 -0.39
CA THR A 323 26.64 14.32 -0.57
C THR A 323 25.91 14.99 0.59
N PHE A 324 24.98 14.30 1.25
CA PHE A 324 24.16 14.87 2.35
C PHE A 324 24.81 14.81 3.74
N PHE A 325 25.82 13.95 3.93
CA PHE A 325 26.60 13.84 5.17
C PHE A 325 28.09 14.15 4.98
N GLY A 326 28.54 14.38 3.75
CA GLY A 326 29.92 14.73 3.37
C GLY A 326 30.17 16.24 3.37
N GLY A 327 30.12 16.85 4.54
CA GLY A 327 30.62 18.20 4.78
C GLY A 327 31.27 18.24 6.16
N LYS A 328 32.56 17.94 6.21
CA LYS A 328 33.45 18.44 7.25
C LYS A 328 33.98 19.79 6.79
#